data_AF-A0A2E5EB17-F1
#
_entry.id   AF-A0A2E5EB17-F1
#
_cell.length_a   1.000
_cell.length_b   1.000
_cell.length_c   1.000
_cell.angle_alpha   90.00
_cell.angle_beta   90.00
_cell.angle_gamma   90.00
#
_symmetry.space_group_name_H-M   'P 1'
#
loop_
_entity.id
_entity.type
_entity.pdbx_description
1 polymer ?
#
loop_
_entity_poly.entity_id
_entity_poly.type
_entity_poly.pdbx_seq_one_letter_code
_entity_poly.pdbx_strand_id
1 'polypeptide(L)'
;MPAGIGLIRPRLGDAWMYSMKKINRRHVPFGVLMFMLILVIGLGGRGSLAEEMDIQDDSSFRRAMLQSSPIFAFESSDEAISHWARLWDCSTRLDSHTYNARQSLLMHAIEPLVEVAESESLDPIRSIRDSLEATMVDHAQRGSTPARETCDWILLNNLLGENDRTLEWMSAHDQATVGRLLPRSVREVAQAELGDSIKMDKRGRLLTTTS
;
A
#
# COMPACT_ATOMS: atom_id res chain seq x y z
N MET A 1 26.82 -76.21 50.69
CA MET A 1 26.26 -76.53 49.34
C MET A 1 25.55 -75.27 48.84
N PRO A 2 25.60 -74.92 47.54
CA PRO A 2 26.77 -74.38 46.83
C PRO A 2 26.45 -73.06 46.08
N ALA A 3 27.47 -72.54 45.38
CA ALA A 3 27.44 -71.66 44.20
C ALA A 3 26.95 -70.21 44.42
N GLY A 4 27.62 -69.16 43.92
CA GLY A 4 28.51 -69.07 42.77
C GLY A 4 27.76 -68.47 41.57
N ILE A 5 28.44 -67.58 40.84
CA ILE A 5 28.08 -67.04 39.51
C ILE A 5 27.01 -65.93 39.62
N GLY A 6 27.21 -64.68 39.17
CA GLY A 6 28.01 -64.20 38.06
C GLY A 6 27.08 -63.60 37.00
N LEU A 7 27.55 -62.52 36.36
CA LEU A 7 27.25 -62.09 34.99
C LEU A 7 26.05 -61.15 34.69
N ILE A 8 26.44 -59.99 34.15
CA ILE A 8 25.96 -59.35 32.90
C ILE A 8 24.81 -58.31 32.97
N ARG A 9 25.22 -57.04 32.78
CA ARG A 9 24.52 -55.90 32.12
C ARG A 9 23.76 -56.34 30.85
N PRO A 10 22.65 -55.70 30.37
CA PRO A 10 22.68 -54.26 30.01
C PRO A 10 21.34 -53.47 29.92
N ARG A 11 21.50 -52.16 29.68
CA ARG A 11 20.71 -51.23 28.83
C ARG A 11 19.22 -50.98 29.09
N LEU A 12 18.95 -49.77 29.59
CA LEU A 12 18.03 -48.75 29.07
C LEU A 12 18.33 -47.48 29.90
N GLY A 13 18.64 -46.32 29.39
CA GLY A 13 18.79 -45.80 28.04
C GLY A 13 19.32 -44.38 28.23
N ASP A 14 20.36 -44.05 27.48
CA ASP A 14 21.00 -42.76 27.45
C ASP A 14 20.00 -41.66 27.06
N ALA A 15 19.79 -40.65 27.91
CA ALA A 15 19.16 -39.38 27.48
C ALA A 15 19.41 -38.17 28.38
N TRP A 16 20.28 -38.26 29.39
CA TRP A 16 20.57 -37.12 30.28
C TRP A 16 22.07 -36.82 30.30
N MET A 17 22.55 -36.26 29.20
CA MET A 17 23.69 -35.33 29.08
C MET A 17 24.14 -35.36 27.63
N TYR A 18 23.62 -34.48 26.78
CA TYR A 18 24.42 -33.93 25.68
C TYR A 18 23.84 -32.61 25.19
N SER A 19 24.61 -31.56 25.44
CA SER A 19 24.88 -30.50 24.46
C SER A 19 23.88 -29.35 24.33
N MET A 20 23.96 -28.40 25.28
CA MET A 20 23.88 -26.95 24.97
C MET A 20 25.09 -26.49 24.10
N LYS A 21 25.42 -27.20 23.03
CA LYS A 21 26.47 -26.84 22.07
C LYS A 21 26.11 -27.37 20.69
N LYS A 22 25.10 -26.75 20.07
CA LYS A 22 24.90 -26.73 18.60
C LYS A 22 23.76 -25.78 18.22
N ILE A 23 23.84 -24.52 18.68
CA ILE A 23 23.25 -23.45 17.87
C ILE A 23 24.14 -23.34 16.64
N ASN A 24 23.58 -23.77 15.51
CA ASN A 24 24.22 -23.87 14.21
C ASN A 24 25.08 -22.63 13.89
N ARG A 25 26.41 -22.84 13.78
CA ARG A 25 27.38 -21.93 13.14
C ARG A 25 26.99 -21.55 11.68
N ARG A 26 25.91 -22.11 11.13
CA ARG A 26 25.37 -21.79 9.81
C ARG A 26 24.39 -20.60 9.78
N HIS A 27 23.86 -20.13 10.92
CA HIS A 27 22.93 -18.99 10.95
C HIS A 27 23.55 -17.68 11.43
N VAL A 28 24.69 -17.76 12.11
CA VAL A 28 25.50 -16.59 12.47
C VAL A 28 25.92 -15.75 11.24
N PRO A 29 26.36 -16.32 10.10
CA PRO A 29 26.68 -15.49 8.93
C PRO A 29 25.44 -14.81 8.34
N PHE A 30 24.24 -15.40 8.45
CA PHE A 30 23.01 -14.78 7.98
C PHE A 30 22.59 -13.58 8.84
N GLY A 31 22.67 -13.73 10.17
CA GLY A 31 22.38 -12.63 11.10
C GLY A 31 23.37 -11.47 10.95
N VAL A 32 24.66 -11.77 10.79
CA VAL A 32 25.69 -10.74 10.57
C VAL A 32 25.56 -10.08 9.20
N LEU A 33 25.17 -10.83 8.15
CA LEU A 33 24.98 -10.27 6.81
C LEU A 33 23.72 -9.40 6.71
N MET A 34 22.63 -9.77 7.39
CA MET A 34 21.45 -8.90 7.56
C MET A 34 21.77 -7.66 8.37
N PHE A 35 22.51 -7.79 9.48
CA PHE A 35 22.91 -6.64 10.29
C PHE A 35 23.88 -5.70 9.55
N MET A 36 24.78 -6.25 8.71
CA MET A 36 25.65 -5.48 7.82
C MET A 36 24.87 -4.81 6.68
N LEU A 37 23.83 -5.45 6.14
CA LEU A 37 22.95 -4.81 5.14
C LEU A 37 22.18 -3.64 5.78
N ILE A 38 21.66 -3.82 6.98
CA ILE A 38 21.00 -2.77 7.77
C ILE A 38 22.00 -1.64 8.13
N LEU A 39 23.26 -1.97 8.45
CA LEU A 39 24.29 -0.97 8.70
C LEU A 39 24.73 -0.24 7.43
N VAL A 40 24.81 -0.90 6.27
CA VAL A 40 25.15 -0.26 4.99
C VAL A 40 24.01 0.64 4.51
N ILE A 41 22.75 0.26 4.77
CA ILE A 41 21.58 1.12 4.53
C ILE A 41 21.53 2.27 5.55
N GLY A 42 21.83 2.01 6.82
CA GLY A 42 21.76 2.99 7.92
C GLY A 42 22.94 3.96 8.03
N LEU A 43 24.14 3.62 7.55
CA LEU A 43 25.32 4.50 7.51
C LEU A 43 25.51 5.21 6.17
N GLY A 44 24.68 4.89 5.16
CA GLY A 44 24.50 5.72 3.96
C GLY A 44 23.62 6.94 4.18
N GLY A 45 23.08 7.12 5.39
CA GLY A 45 22.27 8.27 5.78
C GLY A 45 23.11 9.54 5.92
N ARG A 46 23.11 10.36 4.87
CA ARG A 46 22.96 11.84 4.94
C ARG A 46 23.14 12.45 3.55
N GLY A 47 22.14 12.20 2.71
CA GLY A 47 21.91 12.94 1.49
C GLY A 47 20.45 12.80 1.16
N SER A 48 19.72 13.90 1.20
CA SER A 48 18.47 14.12 0.50
C SER A 48 18.52 13.42 -0.88
N LEU A 49 17.96 12.21 -1.00
CA LEU A 49 17.94 11.41 -2.24
C LEU A 49 16.51 11.03 -2.65
N ALA A 50 15.53 11.72 -2.07
CA ALA A 50 14.28 11.99 -2.78
C ALA A 50 14.40 13.23 -3.69
N GLU A 51 15.58 13.85 -3.73
CA GLU A 51 15.92 14.96 -4.61
C GLU A 51 16.24 14.37 -6.00
N GLU A 52 15.31 14.62 -6.95
CA GLU A 52 15.23 14.12 -8.33
C GLU A 52 14.78 12.66 -8.52
N MET A 53 13.54 12.36 -8.12
CA MET A 53 12.80 11.26 -8.74
C MET A 53 12.31 11.68 -10.13
N ASP A 54 13.18 11.56 -11.13
CA ASP A 54 12.80 11.74 -12.54
C ASP A 54 12.03 10.48 -13.02
N ILE A 55 10.72 10.50 -12.80
CA ILE A 55 9.80 9.43 -13.19
C ILE A 55 9.20 9.79 -14.56
N GLN A 56 9.72 9.14 -15.61
CA GLN A 56 9.31 9.38 -17.00
C GLN A 56 8.50 8.22 -17.59
N ASP A 57 8.66 7.03 -17.05
CA ASP A 57 8.09 5.78 -17.56
C ASP A 57 7.89 4.72 -16.46
N ASP A 58 7.34 3.55 -16.83
CA ASP A 58 7.13 2.41 -15.91
C ASP A 58 8.44 1.92 -15.27
N SER A 59 9.55 1.94 -16.01
CA SER A 59 10.83 1.41 -15.53
C SER A 59 11.44 2.29 -14.44
N SER A 60 11.42 3.61 -14.65
CA SER A 60 11.85 4.63 -13.69
C SER A 60 10.93 4.65 -12.48
N PHE A 61 9.61 4.50 -12.66
CA PHE A 61 8.66 4.38 -11.55
C PHE A 61 8.91 3.14 -10.68
N ARG A 62 9.09 1.96 -11.29
CA ARG A 62 9.40 0.73 -10.53
C ARG A 62 10.72 0.84 -9.78
N ARG A 63 11.74 1.46 -10.38
CA ARG A 63 13.03 1.72 -9.72
C ARG A 63 12.86 2.65 -8.53
N ALA A 64 12.11 3.74 -8.70
CA ALA A 64 11.75 4.65 -7.63
C ALA A 64 11.07 3.88 -6.48
N MET A 65 10.05 3.07 -6.75
CA MET A 65 9.38 2.25 -5.74
C MET A 65 10.34 1.30 -5.00
N LEU A 66 11.27 0.65 -5.70
CA LEU A 66 12.27 -0.22 -5.07
C LEU A 66 13.24 0.56 -4.18
N GLN A 67 13.64 1.75 -4.60
CA GLN A 67 14.50 2.64 -3.81
C GLN A 67 13.78 3.22 -2.59
N SER A 68 12.46 3.35 -2.66
CA SER A 68 11.60 3.82 -1.57
C SER A 68 11.24 2.73 -0.56
N SER A 69 11.54 1.46 -0.85
CA SER A 69 11.23 0.34 0.05
C SER A 69 11.79 0.52 1.48
N PRO A 70 13.03 1.00 1.70
CA PRO A 70 13.52 1.28 3.05
C PRO A 70 12.73 2.39 3.75
N ILE A 71 12.26 3.39 3.01
CA ILE A 71 11.49 4.51 3.57
C ILE A 71 10.17 3.99 4.14
N PHE A 72 9.45 3.18 3.36
CA PHE A 72 8.20 2.57 3.82
C PHE A 72 8.36 1.55 4.96
N ALA A 73 9.56 0.98 5.13
CA ALA A 73 9.81 -0.07 6.10
C ALA A 73 10.39 0.41 7.43
N PHE A 74 11.16 1.50 7.43
CA PHE A 74 12.01 1.88 8.57
C PHE A 74 11.87 3.33 9.04
N GLU A 75 11.32 4.22 8.20
CA GLU A 75 11.13 5.63 8.58
C GLU A 75 9.82 5.82 9.36
N SER A 76 9.64 7.00 9.94
CA SER A 76 8.39 7.36 10.60
C SER A 76 7.20 7.39 9.63
N SER A 77 5.97 7.17 10.13
CA SER A 77 4.76 7.25 9.29
C SER A 77 4.66 8.60 8.57
N ASP A 78 5.02 9.70 9.24
CA ASP A 78 5.00 11.05 8.66
C ASP A 78 5.95 11.18 7.46
N GLU A 79 7.19 10.69 7.61
CA GLU A 79 8.19 10.73 6.54
C GLU A 79 7.81 9.80 5.39
N ALA A 80 7.29 8.62 5.70
CA ALA A 80 6.85 7.64 4.72
C ALA A 80 5.63 8.15 3.93
N ILE A 81 4.65 8.76 4.58
CA ILE A 81 3.47 9.36 3.93
C ILE A 81 3.89 10.58 3.09
N SER A 82 4.76 11.44 3.61
CA SER A 82 5.31 12.56 2.85
C SER A 82 6.09 12.10 1.61
N HIS A 83 6.85 11.02 1.73
CA HIS A 83 7.54 10.41 0.61
C HIS A 83 6.57 9.79 -0.41
N TRP A 84 5.55 9.08 0.06
CA TRP A 84 4.48 8.56 -0.77
C TRP A 84 3.78 9.65 -1.58
N ALA A 85 3.47 10.78 -0.96
CA ALA A 85 2.81 11.91 -1.63
C ALA A 85 3.66 12.49 -2.77
N ARG A 86 4.99 12.56 -2.58
CA ARG A 86 5.93 12.97 -3.65
C ARG A 86 5.97 11.96 -4.80
N LEU A 87 6.04 10.67 -4.48
CA LEU A 87 5.96 9.61 -5.49
C LEU A 87 4.67 9.68 -6.28
N TRP A 88 3.54 9.91 -5.60
CA TRP A 88 2.25 10.07 -6.23
C TRP A 88 2.25 11.22 -7.24
N ASP A 89 2.72 12.40 -6.82
CA ASP A 89 2.77 13.60 -7.67
C ASP A 89 3.66 13.38 -8.90
N CYS A 90 4.90 12.88 -8.71
CA CYS A 90 5.82 12.59 -9.81
C CYS A 90 5.27 11.56 -10.80
N SER A 91 4.39 10.66 -10.35
CA SER A 91 3.82 9.59 -11.17
C SER A 91 2.48 9.95 -11.84
N THR A 92 1.91 11.13 -11.56
CA THR A 92 0.66 11.60 -12.19
C THR A 92 0.78 11.79 -13.71
N ARG A 93 1.99 12.07 -14.20
CA ARG A 93 2.26 12.33 -15.63
C ARG A 93 2.56 11.08 -16.45
N LEU A 94 2.58 9.92 -15.81
CA LEU A 94 2.84 8.64 -16.48
C LEU A 94 1.70 8.27 -17.43
N ASP A 95 2.04 7.45 -18.43
CA ASP A 95 1.08 6.91 -19.40
C ASP A 95 -0.01 6.06 -18.74
N SER A 96 -1.09 5.79 -19.50
CA SER A 96 -2.26 5.07 -18.99
C SER A 96 -1.98 3.62 -18.56
N HIS A 97 -0.96 2.97 -19.12
CA HIS A 97 -0.59 1.61 -18.74
C HIS A 97 0.08 1.60 -17.36
N THR A 98 0.99 2.53 -17.17
CA THR A 98 1.76 2.72 -15.94
C THR A 98 0.90 3.25 -14.80
N TYR A 99 -0.14 4.04 -15.12
CA TYR A 99 -1.11 4.54 -14.15
C TYR A 99 -1.77 3.44 -13.30
N ASN A 100 -2.21 2.34 -13.91
CA ASN A 100 -2.86 1.26 -13.16
C ASN A 100 -1.87 0.52 -12.25
N ALA A 101 -0.64 0.30 -12.74
CA ALA A 101 0.42 -0.32 -11.94
C ALA A 101 0.81 0.57 -10.75
N ARG A 102 0.87 1.89 -10.97
CA ARG A 102 1.10 2.91 -9.94
C ARG A 102 0.03 2.86 -8.86
N GLN A 103 -1.25 2.82 -9.21
CA GLN A 103 -2.33 2.70 -8.23
C GLN A 103 -2.13 1.47 -7.35
N SER A 104 -1.97 0.27 -7.93
CA SER A 104 -1.79 -0.95 -7.13
C SER A 104 -0.54 -0.90 -6.23
N LEU A 105 0.60 -0.44 -6.74
CA LEU A 105 1.85 -0.43 -5.98
C LEU A 105 1.86 0.62 -4.86
N LEU A 106 1.38 1.85 -5.14
CA LEU A 106 1.35 2.92 -4.14
C LEU A 106 0.30 2.66 -3.08
N MET A 107 -0.88 2.14 -3.44
CA MET A 107 -1.93 1.85 -2.47
C MET A 107 -1.50 0.75 -1.49
N HIS A 108 -0.93 -0.35 -1.99
CA HIS A 108 -0.43 -1.42 -1.11
C HIS A 108 0.73 -0.99 -0.20
N ALA A 109 1.55 -0.03 -0.63
CA ALA A 109 2.64 0.48 0.20
C ALA A 109 2.13 1.37 1.35
N ILE A 110 1.04 2.13 1.13
CA ILE A 110 0.56 3.16 2.06
C ILE A 110 -0.53 2.66 3.00
N GLU A 111 -1.36 1.70 2.59
CA GLU A 111 -2.41 1.08 3.42
C GLU A 111 -1.97 0.78 4.87
N PRO A 112 -0.89 0.00 5.11
CA PRO A 112 -0.49 -0.33 6.47
C PRO A 112 0.02 0.88 7.28
N LEU A 113 0.49 1.93 6.59
CA LEU A 113 0.97 3.16 7.24
C LEU A 113 -0.22 4.04 7.66
N VAL A 114 -1.27 4.11 6.84
CA VAL A 114 -2.48 4.89 7.16
C VAL A 114 -3.22 4.30 8.35
N GLU A 115 -3.28 2.98 8.49
CA GLU A 115 -3.93 2.30 9.63
C GLU A 115 -3.33 2.68 10.99
N VAL A 116 -2.04 3.05 11.03
CA VAL A 116 -1.30 3.34 12.27
C VAL A 116 -0.90 4.81 12.42
N ALA A 117 -1.11 5.61 11.38
CA ALA A 117 -0.74 7.02 11.36
C ALA A 117 -1.67 7.86 12.23
N GLU A 118 -1.12 8.93 12.82
CA GLU A 118 -1.94 9.94 13.47
C GLU A 118 -2.68 10.77 12.41
N SER A 119 -3.78 11.40 12.81
CA SER A 119 -4.63 12.15 11.87
C SER A 119 -3.83 13.23 11.12
N GLU A 120 -2.95 13.96 11.80
CA GLU A 120 -2.16 15.04 11.19
C GLU A 120 -1.18 14.54 10.12
N SER A 121 -0.64 13.33 10.30
CA SER A 121 0.26 12.66 9.34
C SER A 121 -0.38 12.41 7.97
N LEU A 122 -1.71 12.35 7.91
CA LEU A 122 -2.49 12.06 6.70
C LEU A 122 -2.76 13.31 5.85
N ASP A 123 -2.39 14.51 6.30
CA ASP A 123 -2.61 15.76 5.58
C ASP A 123 -2.07 15.78 4.14
N PRO A 124 -0.91 15.18 3.81
CA PRO A 124 -0.46 15.06 2.43
C PRO A 124 -1.44 14.29 1.54
N ILE A 125 -2.05 13.21 2.04
CA ILE A 125 -3.04 12.41 1.31
C ILE A 125 -4.32 13.21 1.11
N ARG A 126 -4.79 13.88 2.17
CA ARG A 126 -5.97 14.78 2.10
C ARG A 126 -5.77 15.89 1.08
N SER A 127 -4.59 16.52 1.07
CA SER A 127 -4.27 17.58 0.12
C SER A 127 -4.31 17.12 -1.33
N ILE A 128 -3.81 15.90 -1.63
CA ILE A 128 -3.89 15.32 -2.98
C ILE A 128 -5.36 15.07 -3.35
N ARG A 129 -6.12 14.46 -2.44
CA ARG A 129 -7.55 14.20 -2.63
C ARG A 129 -8.32 15.49 -2.90
N ASP A 130 -8.14 16.53 -2.10
CA ASP A 130 -8.85 17.80 -2.25
C ASP A 130 -8.50 18.50 -3.57
N SER A 131 -7.24 18.39 -4.03
CA SER A 131 -6.81 18.90 -5.34
C SER A 131 -7.48 18.16 -6.51
N LEU A 132 -7.66 16.83 -6.39
CA LEU A 132 -8.38 16.05 -7.38
C LEU A 132 -9.87 16.43 -7.42
N GLU A 133 -10.48 16.65 -6.25
CA GLU A 133 -11.86 17.10 -6.14
C GLU A 133 -12.07 18.45 -6.83
N ALA A 134 -11.18 19.43 -6.57
CA ALA A 134 -11.22 20.73 -7.24
C ALA A 134 -11.13 20.60 -8.77
N THR A 135 -10.27 19.69 -9.26
CA THR A 135 -10.14 19.39 -10.68
C THR A 135 -11.44 18.79 -11.24
N MET A 136 -12.04 17.85 -10.52
CA MET A 136 -13.33 17.23 -10.91
C MET A 136 -14.46 18.26 -10.98
N VAL A 137 -14.53 19.20 -10.04
CA VAL A 137 -15.54 20.28 -10.03
C VAL A 137 -15.41 21.16 -11.28
N ASP A 138 -14.19 21.57 -11.65
CA ASP A 138 -13.93 22.36 -12.85
C ASP A 138 -14.30 21.60 -14.14
N HIS A 139 -14.03 20.30 -14.20
CA HIS A 139 -14.45 19.46 -15.32
C HIS A 139 -15.96 19.27 -15.40
N ALA A 140 -16.65 19.17 -14.25
CA ALA A 140 -18.10 19.05 -14.18
C ALA A 140 -18.80 20.32 -14.69
N GLN A 141 -18.26 21.51 -14.38
CA GLN A 141 -18.73 22.78 -14.94
C GLN A 141 -18.64 22.82 -16.48
N ARG A 142 -17.64 22.12 -17.04
CA ARG A 142 -17.44 21.94 -18.49
C ARG A 142 -18.23 20.76 -19.07
N GLY A 143 -19.06 20.08 -18.26
CA GLY A 143 -19.90 18.97 -18.70
C GLY A 143 -19.14 17.66 -18.98
N SER A 144 -17.95 17.50 -18.38
CA SER A 144 -17.07 16.35 -18.54
C SER A 144 -16.79 15.66 -17.19
N THR A 145 -16.37 14.40 -17.22
CA THR A 145 -15.94 13.66 -16.02
C THR A 145 -14.52 13.12 -16.27
N PRO A 146 -13.52 13.64 -15.54
CA PRO A 146 -12.12 13.29 -15.76
C PRO A 146 -11.84 11.94 -15.10
N ALA A 147 -12.00 10.87 -15.88
CA ALA A 147 -12.13 9.51 -15.35
C ALA A 147 -10.94 9.04 -14.52
N ARG A 148 -9.72 9.48 -14.87
CA ARG A 148 -8.48 9.12 -14.16
C ARG A 148 -8.48 9.74 -12.76
N GLU A 149 -8.64 11.06 -12.72
CA GLU A 149 -8.70 11.87 -11.51
C GLU A 149 -9.84 11.43 -10.59
N THR A 150 -11.00 11.07 -11.16
CA THR A 150 -12.12 10.52 -10.40
C THR A 150 -11.81 9.16 -9.79
N CYS A 151 -11.17 8.23 -10.53
CA CYS A 151 -10.77 6.94 -9.96
C CYS A 151 -9.77 7.12 -8.81
N ASP A 152 -8.77 7.98 -8.99
CA ASP A 152 -7.81 8.31 -7.93
C ASP A 152 -8.50 8.90 -6.70
N TRP A 153 -9.41 9.86 -6.90
CA TRP A 153 -10.15 10.47 -5.80
C TRP A 153 -10.98 9.45 -4.99
N ILE A 154 -11.62 8.49 -5.67
CA ILE A 154 -12.35 7.40 -5.02
C ILE A 154 -11.42 6.54 -4.14
N LEU A 155 -10.25 6.16 -4.68
CA LEU A 155 -9.26 5.36 -3.94
C LEU A 155 -8.75 6.09 -2.69
N LEU A 156 -8.48 7.39 -2.80
CA LEU A 156 -7.99 8.19 -1.67
C LEU A 156 -9.07 8.39 -0.61
N ASN A 157 -10.33 8.58 -1.00
CA ASN A 157 -11.43 8.61 -0.02
C ASN A 157 -11.56 7.27 0.71
N ASN A 158 -11.43 6.13 0.01
CA ASN A 158 -11.48 4.83 0.68
C ASN A 158 -10.30 4.64 1.65
N LEU A 159 -9.09 5.00 1.23
CA LEU A 159 -7.90 4.95 2.08
C LEU A 159 -8.04 5.80 3.34
N LEU A 160 -8.70 6.96 3.24
CA LEU A 160 -8.96 7.87 4.37
C LEU A 160 -10.21 7.50 5.19
N GLY A 161 -10.97 6.47 4.79
CA GLY A 161 -12.23 6.08 5.42
C GLY A 161 -13.40 7.04 5.16
N GLU A 162 -13.31 7.89 4.13
CA GLU A 162 -14.28 8.94 3.78
C GLU A 162 -15.21 8.51 2.63
N ASN A 163 -15.63 7.24 2.63
CA ASN A 163 -16.47 6.64 1.58
C ASN A 163 -17.82 7.34 1.39
N ASP A 164 -18.36 7.96 2.44
CA ASP A 164 -19.58 8.75 2.38
C ASP A 164 -19.49 9.90 1.36
N ARG A 165 -18.32 10.54 1.25
CA ARG A 165 -18.09 11.60 0.26
C ARG A 165 -18.23 11.07 -1.15
N THR A 166 -17.71 9.88 -1.41
CA THR A 166 -17.85 9.22 -2.71
C THR A 166 -19.31 8.90 -3.02
N LEU A 167 -20.06 8.37 -2.05
CA LEU A 167 -21.48 8.03 -2.21
C LEU A 167 -22.32 9.29 -2.51
N GLU A 168 -22.11 10.37 -1.76
CA GLU A 168 -22.78 11.65 -1.98
C GLU A 168 -22.50 12.21 -3.37
N TRP A 169 -21.23 12.20 -3.80
CA TRP A 169 -20.84 12.66 -5.14
C TRP A 169 -21.51 11.84 -6.25
N MET A 170 -21.54 10.51 -6.12
CA MET A 170 -22.17 9.63 -7.12
C MET A 170 -23.67 9.87 -7.23
N SER A 171 -24.35 10.06 -6.09
CA SER A 171 -25.78 10.39 -6.04
C SER A 171 -26.08 11.73 -6.72
N ALA A 172 -25.28 12.76 -6.42
CA ALA A 172 -25.40 14.08 -7.04
C ALA A 172 -25.14 14.04 -8.55
N HIS A 173 -24.14 13.26 -9.00
CA HIS A 173 -23.78 13.12 -10.41
C HIS A 173 -24.91 12.45 -11.23
N ASP A 174 -25.49 11.37 -10.71
CA ASP A 174 -26.60 10.67 -11.39
C ASP A 174 -27.84 11.57 -11.55
N GLN A 175 -28.17 12.36 -10.52
CA GLN A 175 -29.25 13.34 -10.57
C GLN A 175 -28.98 14.46 -11.59
N ALA A 176 -27.75 14.99 -11.61
CA ALA A 176 -27.39 16.14 -12.44
C ALA A 176 -27.28 15.81 -13.93
N THR A 177 -26.90 14.58 -14.28
CA THR A 177 -26.53 14.23 -15.67
C THR A 177 -27.62 13.53 -16.48
N VAL A 178 -28.83 13.36 -15.90
CA VAL A 178 -30.08 12.84 -16.54
C VAL A 178 -29.79 11.84 -17.66
N GLY A 179 -29.13 10.74 -17.31
CA GLY A 179 -28.91 9.60 -18.19
C GLY A 179 -27.56 9.52 -18.90
N ARG A 180 -26.62 10.44 -18.68
CA ARG A 180 -25.20 10.19 -19.03
C ARG A 180 -24.60 9.23 -18.02
N LEU A 181 -24.06 8.13 -18.53
CA LEU A 181 -23.42 7.12 -17.69
C LEU A 181 -22.04 7.61 -17.26
N LEU A 182 -21.68 7.32 -16.00
CA LEU A 182 -20.31 7.44 -15.55
C LEU A 182 -19.37 6.62 -16.45
N PRO A 183 -18.13 7.10 -16.68
CA PRO A 183 -17.10 6.32 -17.35
C PRO A 183 -16.99 4.91 -16.74
N ARG A 184 -16.77 3.91 -17.59
CA ARG A 184 -16.72 2.50 -17.15
C ARG A 184 -15.70 2.27 -16.04
N SER A 185 -14.51 2.86 -16.16
CA SER A 185 -13.44 2.74 -15.16
C SER A 185 -13.87 3.29 -13.80
N VAL A 186 -14.56 4.43 -13.77
CA VAL A 186 -15.07 5.04 -12.53
C VAL A 186 -16.08 4.12 -11.86
N ARG A 187 -16.96 3.50 -12.64
CA ARG A 187 -17.94 2.54 -12.11
C ARG A 187 -17.29 1.28 -11.55
N GLU A 188 -16.29 0.75 -12.24
CA GLU A 188 -15.55 -0.44 -11.80
C GLU A 188 -14.78 -0.17 -10.51
N VAL A 189 -14.08 0.97 -10.42
CA VAL A 189 -13.38 1.38 -9.18
C VAL A 189 -14.36 1.63 -8.05
N ALA A 190 -15.44 2.39 -8.27
CA ALA A 190 -16.46 2.61 -7.24
C ALA A 190 -17.05 1.29 -6.71
N GLN A 191 -17.31 0.32 -7.60
CA GLN A 191 -17.84 -0.99 -7.21
C GLN A 191 -16.83 -1.82 -6.42
N ALA A 192 -15.54 -1.73 -6.75
CA ALA A 192 -14.47 -2.42 -6.04
C ALA A 192 -14.26 -1.83 -4.64
N GLU A 193 -14.24 -0.50 -4.51
CA GLU A 193 -13.93 0.18 -3.25
C GLU A 193 -15.13 0.28 -2.31
N LEU A 194 -16.34 0.50 -2.83
CA LEU A 194 -17.55 0.69 -2.01
C LEU A 194 -18.34 -0.60 -1.79
N GLY A 195 -18.04 -1.66 -2.55
CA GLY A 195 -18.65 -2.98 -2.41
C GLY A 195 -20.18 -2.94 -2.47
N ASP A 196 -20.82 -3.52 -1.45
CA ASP A 196 -22.28 -3.64 -1.35
C ASP A 196 -22.99 -2.30 -1.08
N SER A 197 -22.25 -1.25 -0.72
CA SER A 197 -22.80 0.10 -0.42
C SER A 197 -23.38 0.78 -1.65
N ILE A 198 -22.98 0.32 -2.84
CA ILE A 198 -23.54 0.76 -4.11
C ILE A 198 -24.14 -0.43 -4.87
N LYS A 199 -25.32 -0.22 -5.45
CA LYS A 199 -25.87 -1.13 -6.46
C LYS A 199 -26.00 -0.38 -7.77
N MET A 200 -25.43 -0.94 -8.83
CA MET A 200 -25.59 -0.41 -10.18
C MET A 200 -26.47 -1.32 -11.04
N ASP A 201 -27.20 -0.73 -11.98
CA ASP A 201 -27.93 -1.49 -12.99
C ASP A 201 -26.98 -2.06 -14.07
N LYS A 202 -27.50 -2.91 -14.97
CA LYS A 202 -26.72 -3.50 -16.08
C LYS A 202 -26.13 -2.47 -17.04
N ARG A 203 -26.62 -1.22 -16.99
CA ARG A 203 -26.14 -0.10 -17.82
C ARG A 203 -25.12 0.76 -17.06
N GLY A 204 -24.96 0.57 -15.74
CA GLY A 204 -24.06 1.34 -14.90
C GLY A 204 -24.69 2.53 -14.18
N ARG A 205 -26.01 2.61 -14.10
CA ARG A 205 -26.70 3.64 -13.33
C ARG A 205 -26.77 3.24 -11.87
N LEU A 206 -26.62 4.22 -10.98
CA LEU A 206 -26.75 4.00 -9.55
C LEU A 206 -28.22 3.70 -9.22
N LEU A 207 -28.48 2.55 -8.61
CA LEU A 207 -29.80 2.13 -8.18
C LEU A 207 -30.08 2.57 -6.75
N THR A 208 -29.10 2.38 -5.87
CA THR A 208 -29.18 2.71 -4.44
C THR A 208 -27.79 2.94 -3.86
N THR A 209 -27.69 3.89 -2.93
CA THR A 209 -26.60 4.03 -1.97
C THR A 209 -27.17 3.73 -0.58
N THR A 210 -26.61 2.77 0.16
CA THR A 210 -27.01 2.53 1.56
C THR A 210 -26.10 3.34 2.47
N SER A 211 -26.70 4.26 3.24
CA SER A 211 -26.08 4.99 4.35
C SER A 211 -26.02 4.13 5.61
#